data_AF-A0A3C1GUC3-F1
#
_entry.id   AF-A0A3C1GUC3-F1
#
_cell.length_a   1.000
_cell.length_b   1.000
_cell.length_c   1.000
_cell.angle_alpha   90.00
_cell.angle_beta   90.00
_cell.angle_gamma   90.00
#
_symmetry.space_group_name_H-M   'P 1'
#
loop_
_entity.id
_entity.type
_entity.pdbx_description
1 polymer ?
#
loop_
_entity_poly.entity_id
_entity_poly.type
_entity_poly.pdbx_seq_one_letter_code
_entity_poly.pdbx_strand_id
1 'polypeptide(L)'
;MTDSLADNAQPIVPQDELIQHTDEDTPTYTLAIAIEFLGTHYYGWQRQKEVLGVQQVLEAAISKVANETVEVVAAGRTDSGVHASNMVAHFVTRAYRPTHNWLRGINSLLPDDIALRWIQPMPSDFHARFKAIARRYRYVTLN
;
A
#
# COMPACT_ATOMS: atom_id res chain seq x y z
N MET A 1 -2.53 34.88 -57.30
CA MET A 1 -2.86 35.93 -56.32
C MET A 1 -4.37 36.04 -56.32
N THR A 2 -5.15 35.57 -55.37
CA THR A 2 -4.99 35.15 -53.96
C THR A 2 -6.22 34.25 -53.67
N ASP A 3 -6.01 33.01 -53.19
CA ASP A 3 -6.24 32.56 -51.80
C ASP A 3 -7.76 32.41 -51.48
N SER A 4 -8.34 31.21 -51.61
CA SER A 4 -8.42 30.14 -50.60
C SER A 4 -8.91 30.61 -49.23
N LEU A 5 -10.22 30.49 -48.99
CA LEU A 5 -10.76 30.22 -47.65
C LEU A 5 -11.84 29.14 -47.80
N ALA A 6 -11.40 27.91 -47.65
CA ALA A 6 -12.26 26.77 -47.39
C ALA A 6 -12.97 26.96 -46.04
N ASP A 7 -14.25 26.60 -46.08
CA ASP A 7 -15.15 26.40 -44.96
C ASP A 7 -14.48 25.61 -43.83
N ASN A 8 -14.21 26.26 -42.70
CA ASN A 8 -13.56 25.65 -41.55
C ASN A 8 -14.63 25.22 -40.52
N ALA A 9 -15.49 24.29 -40.93
CA ALA A 9 -16.36 23.56 -40.03
C ALA A 9 -15.53 22.45 -39.36
N GLN A 10 -15.13 22.66 -38.12
CA GLN A 10 -14.60 21.56 -37.30
C GLN A 10 -15.69 20.49 -37.12
N PRO A 11 -15.35 19.19 -37.16
CA PRO A 11 -16.33 18.15 -36.93
C PRO A 11 -16.87 18.28 -35.50
N ILE A 12 -18.18 18.48 -35.40
CA ILE A 12 -18.92 18.45 -34.13
C ILE A 12 -18.88 16.99 -33.67
N VAL A 13 -18.01 16.69 -32.70
CA VAL A 13 -18.01 15.39 -32.04
C VAL A 13 -19.35 15.24 -31.31
N PRO A 14 -20.15 14.18 -31.58
CA PRO A 14 -21.42 13.97 -30.89
C PRO A 14 -21.20 13.87 -29.38
N GLN A 15 -22.03 14.56 -28.58
CA GLN A 15 -21.94 14.62 -27.12
C GLN A 15 -22.36 13.32 -26.39
N ASP A 16 -22.43 12.18 -27.10
CA ASP A 16 -22.99 10.92 -26.60
C ASP A 16 -21.97 9.84 -26.22
N GLU A 17 -20.68 10.14 -26.15
CA GLU A 17 -19.68 9.24 -25.52
C GLU A 17 -19.16 9.79 -24.20
N LEU A 18 -20.09 10.11 -23.28
CA LEU A 18 -19.78 10.07 -21.86
C LEU A 18 -19.73 8.58 -21.45
N ILE A 19 -18.59 7.93 -21.67
CA ILE A 19 -18.37 6.59 -21.11
C ILE A 19 -18.39 6.76 -19.58
N GLN A 20 -19.51 6.38 -18.98
CA GLN A 20 -19.61 6.17 -17.55
C GLN A 20 -18.77 4.95 -17.22
N HIS A 21 -17.46 5.13 -17.01
CA HIS A 21 -16.65 4.12 -16.35
C HIS A 21 -17.17 4.01 -14.91
N THR A 22 -18.00 3.01 -14.66
CA THR A 22 -18.32 2.57 -13.31
C THR A 22 -17.02 2.13 -12.62
N ASP A 23 -16.88 2.42 -11.32
CA ASP A 23 -15.71 2.08 -10.49
C ASP A 23 -15.34 0.56 -10.47
N GLU A 24 -16.18 -0.28 -11.08
CA GLU A 24 -16.09 -1.75 -11.13
C GLU A 24 -14.97 -2.28 -12.05
N ASP A 25 -14.50 -1.51 -13.04
CA ASP A 25 -13.51 -1.99 -14.03
C ASP A 25 -12.06 -1.57 -13.75
N THR A 26 -11.80 -0.89 -12.62
CA THR A 26 -10.43 -0.46 -12.31
C THR A 26 -9.58 -1.64 -11.83
N PRO A 27 -8.43 -1.94 -12.47
CA PRO A 27 -7.59 -3.06 -12.05
C PRO A 27 -7.08 -2.86 -10.62
N THR A 28 -7.06 -3.95 -9.86
CA THR A 28 -6.49 -3.97 -8.51
C THR A 28 -5.15 -4.70 -8.50
N TYR A 29 -4.23 -4.21 -7.68
CA TYR A 29 -2.88 -4.74 -7.51
C TYR A 29 -2.72 -5.26 -6.09
N THR A 30 -2.32 -6.52 -5.96
CA THR A 30 -1.93 -7.09 -4.66
C THR A 30 -0.42 -6.95 -4.49
N LEU A 31 -0.01 -6.30 -3.40
CA LEU A 31 1.39 -6.02 -3.11
C LEU A 31 1.76 -6.65 -1.78
N ALA A 32 2.75 -7.54 -1.78
CA ALA A 32 3.39 -8.03 -0.57
C ALA A 32 4.49 -7.07 -0.13
N ILE A 33 4.63 -6.90 1.17
CA ILE A 33 5.63 -6.04 1.80
C ILE A 33 6.31 -6.77 2.95
N ALA A 34 7.59 -6.44 3.19
CA ALA A 34 8.25 -6.73 4.45
C ALA A 34 8.50 -5.45 5.23
N ILE A 35 8.19 -5.52 6.51
CA ILE A 35 8.30 -4.41 7.45
C ILE A 35 9.25 -4.83 8.57
N GLU A 36 10.16 -3.94 8.92
CA GLU A 36 10.87 -3.97 10.20
C GLU A 36 10.37 -2.83 11.08
N PHE A 37 10.28 -3.06 12.38
CA PHE A 37 9.91 -2.01 13.33
C PHE A 37 10.42 -2.28 14.75
N LEU A 38 10.68 -1.19 15.47
CA LEU A 38 10.87 -1.20 16.91
C LEU A 38 9.52 -1.04 17.59
N GLY A 39 9.04 -2.08 18.27
CA GLY A 39 7.73 -2.06 18.93
C GLY A 39 7.63 -1.18 20.18
N THR A 40 8.73 -0.55 20.62
CA THR A 40 8.82 0.17 21.90
C THR A 40 7.79 1.28 22.07
N HIS A 41 7.45 1.98 20.99
CA HIS A 41 6.51 3.11 21.00
C HIS A 41 5.08 2.73 20.60
N TYR A 42 4.80 1.44 20.45
CA TYR A 42 3.55 0.94 19.89
C TYR A 42 2.89 -0.09 20.80
N TYR A 43 1.56 -0.02 20.85
CA TYR A 43 0.71 -0.96 21.58
C TYR A 43 0.40 -2.22 20.73
N GLY A 44 1.46 -2.73 20.09
CA GLY A 44 1.44 -3.90 19.24
C GLY A 44 1.20 -3.58 17.76
N TRP A 45 0.97 -4.63 16.99
CA TRP A 45 0.73 -4.52 15.55
C TRP A 45 -0.62 -3.86 15.24
N GLN A 46 -1.69 -4.40 15.80
CA GLN A 46 -3.06 -4.15 15.34
C GLN A 46 -3.48 -2.69 15.62
N ARG A 47 -4.12 -2.04 14.64
CA ARG A 47 -4.79 -0.75 14.85
C ARG A 47 -5.91 -0.88 15.90
N GLN A 48 -5.94 0.04 16.86
CA GLN A 48 -6.93 0.10 17.94
C GLN A 48 -7.51 1.52 18.03
N LYS A 49 -8.58 1.70 18.82
CA LYS A 49 -9.27 3.00 18.92
C LYS A 49 -8.49 4.02 19.75
N GLU A 50 -7.85 3.58 20.83
CA GLU A 50 -7.31 4.46 21.87
C GLU A 50 -5.78 4.54 21.87
N VAL A 51 -5.13 3.55 21.27
CA VAL A 51 -3.67 3.39 21.32
C VAL A 51 -3.10 3.17 19.93
N LEU A 52 -1.90 3.70 19.71
CA LEU A 52 -1.22 3.63 18.42
C LEU A 52 -0.64 2.23 18.19
N GLY A 53 -1.06 1.60 17.10
CA GLY A 53 -0.49 0.35 16.60
C GLY A 53 0.32 0.57 15.31
N VAL A 54 1.28 -0.31 15.04
CA VAL A 54 2.14 -0.24 13.84
C VAL A 54 1.32 -0.26 12.55
N GLN A 55 0.25 -1.07 12.50
CA GLN A 55 -0.66 -1.16 11.36
C GLN A 55 -1.24 0.21 11.00
N GLN A 56 -1.64 1.02 11.99
CA GLN A 56 -2.25 2.33 11.74
C GLN A 56 -1.27 3.30 11.07
N VAL A 57 -0.02 3.33 11.56
CA VAL A 57 1.02 4.21 10.99
C VAL A 57 1.34 3.78 9.56
N LEU A 58 1.47 2.46 9.34
CA LEU A 58 1.74 1.91 8.02
C LEU A 58 0.59 2.15 7.04
N GLU A 59 -0.66 1.94 7.45
CA GLU A 59 -1.86 2.21 6.65
C GLU A 59 -1.94 3.70 6.27
N ALA A 60 -1.63 4.61 7.19
CA ALA A 60 -1.62 6.05 6.90
C ALA A 60 -0.55 6.42 5.86
N ALA A 61 0.67 5.89 5.99
CA ALA A 61 1.74 6.12 5.02
C ALA A 61 1.40 5.54 3.63
N ILE A 62 0.94 4.29 3.60
CA ILE A 62 0.56 3.61 2.34
C ILE A 62 -0.61 4.33 1.68
N SER A 63 -1.65 4.69 2.45
CA SER A 63 -2.82 5.38 1.90
C SER A 63 -2.46 6.72 1.28
N LYS A 64 -1.54 7.47 1.91
CA LYS A 64 -1.04 8.74 1.36
C LYS A 64 -0.29 8.55 0.05
N VAL A 65 0.53 7.50 -0.07
CA VAL A 65 1.19 7.17 -1.34
C VAL A 65 0.18 6.64 -2.34
N ALA A 66 -0.78 5.81 -1.95
CA ALA A 66 -1.80 5.26 -2.83
C ALA A 66 -2.79 6.31 -3.33
N ASN A 67 -2.96 7.41 -2.60
CA ASN A 67 -4.03 8.39 -2.81
C ASN A 67 -5.43 7.76 -2.69
N GLU A 68 -5.56 6.74 -1.83
CA GLU A 68 -6.80 6.07 -1.47
C GLU A 68 -6.63 5.41 -0.10
N THR A 69 -7.73 5.06 0.55
CA THR A 69 -7.64 4.34 1.84
C THR A 69 -7.23 2.90 1.57
N VAL A 70 -6.16 2.45 2.24
CA VAL A 70 -5.63 1.10 2.11
C VAL A 70 -5.68 0.39 3.46
N GLU A 71 -6.18 -0.85 3.45
CA GLU A 71 -6.07 -1.77 4.59
C GLU A 71 -4.89 -2.71 4.40
N VAL A 72 -4.11 -2.92 5.47
CA VAL A 72 -2.95 -3.80 5.46
C VAL A 72 -3.23 -5.05 6.28
N VAL A 73 -3.00 -6.22 5.68
CA VAL A 73 -3.18 -7.52 6.33
C VAL A 73 -1.82 -8.21 6.51
N ALA A 74 -1.39 -8.34 7.76
CA ALA A 74 -0.13 -8.98 8.13
C ALA A 74 -0.19 -10.51 8.22
N ALA A 75 0.98 -11.13 8.12
CA ALA A 75 1.19 -12.55 8.35
C ALA A 75 0.96 -12.96 9.81
N GLY A 76 1.10 -12.03 10.76
CA GLY A 76 0.86 -12.27 12.18
C GLY A 76 0.58 -10.97 12.93
N ARG A 77 0.24 -11.11 14.21
CA ARG A 77 0.14 -9.99 15.16
C ARG A 77 1.33 -10.04 16.12
N THR A 78 1.72 -8.87 16.62
CA THR A 78 2.67 -8.72 17.72
C THR A 78 1.99 -7.98 18.86
N ASP A 79 2.36 -8.33 20.09
CA ASP A 79 1.89 -7.65 21.29
C ASP A 79 2.65 -6.33 21.50
N SER A 80 2.18 -5.52 22.47
CA SER A 80 2.82 -4.27 22.86
C SER A 80 4.30 -4.44 23.17
N GLY A 81 5.15 -3.55 22.62
CA GLY A 81 6.60 -3.60 22.83
C GLY A 81 7.37 -4.65 22.01
N VAL A 82 6.70 -5.61 21.34
CA VAL A 82 7.38 -6.64 20.54
C VAL A 82 7.88 -6.05 19.21
N HIS A 83 9.14 -6.31 18.88
CA HIS A 83 9.77 -5.88 17.62
C HIS A 83 9.53 -6.88 16.48
N ALA A 84 9.70 -6.42 15.23
CA ALA A 84 9.80 -7.31 14.09
C ALA A 84 10.96 -6.91 13.17
N SER A 85 11.74 -7.87 12.70
CA SER A 85 12.78 -7.64 11.70
C SER A 85 12.34 -7.93 10.27
N ASN A 86 11.23 -8.66 10.10
CA ASN A 86 10.72 -9.07 8.78
C ASN A 86 9.25 -9.50 8.86
N MET A 87 8.38 -8.63 9.39
CA MET A 87 6.93 -8.86 9.34
C MET A 87 6.47 -8.78 7.89
N VAL A 88 5.94 -9.89 7.35
CA VAL A 88 5.33 -9.88 6.01
C VAL A 88 3.89 -9.41 6.13
N ALA A 89 3.45 -8.54 5.22
CA ALA A 89 2.06 -8.14 5.07
C ALA A 89 1.70 -8.01 3.59
N HIS A 90 0.43 -7.78 3.31
CA HIS A 90 -0.01 -7.37 1.98
C HIS A 90 -1.11 -6.33 2.08
N PHE A 91 -1.29 -5.61 0.98
CA PHE A 91 -2.42 -4.73 0.76
C PHE A 91 -2.86 -4.81 -0.71
N VAL A 92 -4.09 -4.36 -0.96
CA VAL A 92 -4.68 -4.25 -2.29
C VAL A 92 -4.93 -2.77 -2.59
N THR A 93 -4.62 -2.35 -3.81
CA THR A 93 -4.73 -0.95 -4.24
C THR A 93 -5.11 -0.88 -5.71
N ARG A 94 -5.83 0.16 -6.11
CA ARG A 94 -6.05 0.55 -7.52
C ARG A 94 -4.92 1.40 -8.05
N ALA A 95 -4.08 1.97 -7.18
CA ALA A 95 -2.96 2.79 -7.59
C ALA A 95 -1.84 1.96 -8.20
N TYR A 96 -1.56 2.21 -9.49
CA TYR A 96 -0.35 1.69 -10.12
C TYR A 96 0.83 2.62 -9.83
N ARG A 97 1.90 2.06 -9.25
CA ARG A 97 3.20 2.73 -9.13
C ARG A 97 4.33 1.73 -9.30
N PRO A 98 5.48 2.14 -9.89
CA PRO A 98 6.68 1.32 -9.85
C PRO A 98 7.08 0.96 -8.42
N THR A 99 7.56 -0.27 -8.21
CA THR A 99 7.96 -0.81 -6.90
C THR A 99 8.92 0.10 -6.12
N HIS A 100 9.88 0.72 -6.81
CA HIS A 100 10.83 1.64 -6.18
C HIS A 100 10.17 2.93 -5.66
N ASN A 101 9.12 3.42 -6.33
CA ASN A 101 8.37 4.59 -5.90
C ASN A 101 7.51 4.30 -4.67
N TRP A 102 6.94 3.08 -4.58
CA TRP A 102 6.31 2.62 -3.35
C TRP A 102 7.29 2.61 -2.19
N LEU A 103 8.41 1.92 -2.35
CA LEU A 103 9.40 1.76 -1.29
C LEU A 103 9.91 3.12 -0.79
N ARG A 104 10.31 4.00 -1.71
CA ARG A 104 10.79 5.35 -1.37
C ARG A 104 9.70 6.22 -0.76
N GLY A 105 8.52 6.24 -1.36
CA GLY A 105 7.41 7.07 -0.91
C GLY A 105 6.93 6.69 0.49
N ILE A 106 6.73 5.40 0.74
CA ILE A 106 6.28 4.90 2.04
C ILE A 106 7.36 5.19 3.09
N ASN A 107 8.62 4.81 2.85
CA ASN A 107 9.70 5.06 3.83
C ASN A 107 9.94 6.55 4.10
N SER A 108 9.67 7.45 3.16
CA SER A 108 9.77 8.90 3.40
C SER A 108 8.70 9.46 4.35
N LEU A 109 7.63 8.69 4.61
CA LEU A 109 6.50 9.09 5.46
C LEU A 109 6.46 8.32 6.78
N LEU A 110 7.20 7.22 6.88
CA LEU A 110 7.28 6.42 8.10
C LEU A 110 8.20 7.11 9.12
N PRO A 111 7.92 6.97 10.42
CA PRO A 111 8.87 7.33 11.47
C PRO A 111 10.11 6.42 11.42
N ASP A 112 11.23 6.89 12.01
CA ASP A 112 12.52 6.19 12.00
C ASP A 112 12.49 4.79 12.65
N ASP A 113 11.45 4.48 13.42
CA ASP A 113 11.26 3.21 14.10
C ASP A 113 10.42 2.19 13.30
N ILE A 114 9.98 2.53 12.08
CA ILE A 114 9.32 1.61 11.14
C ILE A 114 9.95 1.78 9.74
N ALA A 115 10.34 0.69 9.10
CA ALA A 115 10.82 0.72 7.73
C ALA A 115 10.24 -0.41 6.88
N LEU A 116 9.92 -0.07 5.64
CA LEU A 116 9.63 -1.01 4.58
C LEU A 116 10.95 -1.51 3.98
N ARG A 117 11.19 -2.83 4.05
CA ARG A 117 12.41 -3.47 3.53
C ARG A 117 12.34 -3.72 2.03
N TRP A 118 11.19 -4.21 1.58
CA TRP A 118 10.91 -4.50 0.20
C TRP A 118 9.41 -4.51 -0.05
N ILE A 119 9.04 -4.38 -1.32
CA ILE A 119 7.68 -4.51 -1.84
C ILE A 119 7.72 -5.31 -3.13
N GLN A 120 6.71 -6.15 -3.36
CA GLN A 120 6.65 -7.03 -4.53
C GLN A 120 5.19 -7.25 -4.99
N PRO A 121 4.90 -7.10 -6.29
CA PRO A 121 3.62 -7.54 -6.88
C PRO A 121 3.39 -9.04 -6.67
N MET A 122 2.18 -9.39 -6.27
CA MET A 122 1.76 -10.76 -6.05
C MET A 122 0.51 -11.08 -6.86
N PRO A 123 0.23 -12.37 -7.13
CA PRO A 123 -1.06 -12.80 -7.64
C PRO A 123 -2.21 -12.30 -6.76
N SER A 124 -3.39 -12.08 -7.34
CA SER A 124 -4.58 -11.57 -6.65
C SER A 124 -5.09 -12.47 -5.52
N ASP A 125 -4.70 -13.75 -5.52
CA ASP A 125 -5.05 -14.73 -4.48
C ASP A 125 -4.06 -14.76 -3.30
N PHE A 126 -3.02 -13.91 -3.31
CA PHE A 126 -2.03 -13.87 -2.23
C PHE A 126 -2.64 -13.31 -0.94
N HIS A 127 -2.48 -14.05 0.15
CA HIS A 127 -2.90 -13.59 1.47
C HIS A 127 -1.79 -13.86 2.50
N ALA A 128 -1.15 -12.80 3.00
CA ALA A 128 0.04 -12.89 3.87
C ALA A 128 -0.17 -13.82 5.09
N ARG A 129 -1.35 -13.80 5.71
CA ARG A 129 -1.68 -14.68 6.85
C ARG A 129 -1.84 -16.15 6.46
N PHE A 130 -2.58 -16.44 5.40
CA PHE A 130 -3.02 -17.81 5.10
C PHE A 130 -2.05 -18.56 4.20
N LYS A 131 -1.26 -17.86 3.37
CA LYS A 131 -0.17 -18.49 2.60
C LYS A 131 1.12 -18.70 3.40
N ALA A 132 1.25 -18.12 4.59
CA ALA A 132 2.42 -18.31 5.45
C ALA A 132 2.44 -19.69 6.10
N ILE A 133 3.51 -20.46 5.82
CA ILE A 133 3.70 -21.84 6.32
C ILE A 133 4.17 -21.85 7.78
N ALA A 134 5.03 -20.91 8.18
CA ALA A 134 5.59 -20.83 9.52
C ALA A 134 5.88 -19.38 9.93
N ARG A 135 6.00 -19.14 11.24
CA ARG A 135 6.50 -17.89 11.82
C ARG A 135 7.64 -18.22 12.79
N ARG A 136 8.66 -17.37 12.83
CA ARG A 136 9.83 -17.54 13.69
C ARG A 136 9.98 -16.35 14.62
N TYR A 137 10.18 -16.63 15.89
CA TYR A 137 10.43 -15.62 16.93
C TYR A 137 11.85 -15.80 17.48
N ARG A 138 12.44 -14.69 17.93
CA ARG A 138 13.72 -14.67 18.63
C ARG A 138 13.54 -13.86 19.91
N TYR A 139 13.89 -14.47 21.04
CA TYR A 139 13.96 -13.80 22.32
C TYR A 139 15.44 -13.50 22.63
N VAL A 140 15.74 -12.28 23.10
CA VAL A 140 17.10 -11.83 23.41
C VAL A 140 17.12 -11.44 24.89
N THR A 141 17.87 -12.19 25.70
CA THR A 141 18.11 -11.88 27.11
C THR A 141 19.57 -11.46 27.28
N LEU A 142 19.80 -10.44 28.10
CA LEU A 142 21.13 -10.12 28.59
C LEU A 142 21.36 -10.90 29.89
N ASN A 143 22.45 -11.65 29.96
CA ASN A 143 22.85 -12.44 31.13
C ASN A 143 23.99 -11.75 31.87
#